data_AF-A0A451BU42-F1
#
_entry.id   AF-A0A451BU42-F1
#
_cell.length_a   1.000
_cell.length_b   1.000
_cell.length_c   1.000
_cell.angle_alpha   90.00
_cell.angle_beta   90.00
_cell.angle_gamma   90.00
#
_symmetry.space_group_name_H-M   'P 1'
#
loop_
_entity.id
_entity.type
_entity.pdbx_description
1 polymer ?
#
loop_
_entity_poly.entity_id
_entity_poly.type
_entity_poly.pdbx_seq_one_letter_code
_entity_poly.pdbx_strand_id
1 'polypeptide(L)'
;MIWIGEYPSVFRGKRSKQGFILGVMKNFITNNQCIIIFCLQKLSFGCPGETSSHKNACKEFGLTEREIIEAMRTGKLQYRENYAHGNPYFRLLRNEVIALTIALRGENYLEKREIAYRIEKITKEVNSCKRKLKALEKERERLTKQQDHLGK
;
A
#
# COMPACT_ATOMS: atom_id res chain seq x y z
N MET A 1 -7.24 -1.91 -32.60
CA MET A 1 -6.91 -0.76 -33.46
C MET A 1 -6.90 0.47 -32.57
N ILE A 2 -5.74 1.11 -32.44
CA ILE A 2 -5.45 2.22 -31.53
C ILE A 2 -5.86 3.52 -32.24
N TRP A 3 -6.67 4.36 -31.59
CA TRP A 3 -6.89 5.75 -32.01
C TRP A 3 -6.12 6.65 -31.06
N ILE A 4 -5.04 7.24 -31.57
CA ILE A 4 -4.19 8.25 -30.93
C ILE A 4 -4.68 9.60 -31.44
N GLY A 5 -5.40 10.33 -30.59
CA GLY A 5 -5.97 11.64 -30.89
C GLY A 5 -4.95 12.78 -30.70
N GLU A 6 -4.61 13.39 -31.82
CA GLU A 6 -4.33 14.82 -32.05
C GLU A 6 -3.17 15.51 -31.29
N TYR A 7 -2.08 15.69 -32.04
CA TYR A 7 -1.07 16.72 -31.82
C TYR A 7 -1.57 18.09 -32.32
N PRO A 8 -1.47 19.19 -31.56
CA PRO A 8 -1.81 20.51 -32.06
C PRO A 8 -0.67 21.12 -32.91
N SER A 9 -0.99 21.33 -34.18
CA SER A 9 -0.63 22.43 -35.08
C SER A 9 0.57 23.33 -34.75
N VAL A 10 1.51 23.35 -35.69
CA VAL A 10 2.70 24.20 -35.80
C VAL A 10 2.33 25.70 -35.84
N PHE A 11 2.56 26.43 -34.73
CA PHE A 11 2.54 27.89 -34.71
C PHE A 11 3.88 28.45 -35.26
N ARG A 12 3.89 28.86 -36.54
CA ARG A 12 4.91 29.77 -37.08
C ARG A 12 4.54 31.21 -36.68
N GLY A 13 5.13 31.69 -35.59
CA GLY A 13 5.04 33.09 -35.16
C GLY A 13 6.38 33.55 -34.61
N LYS A 14 6.82 34.76 -34.98
CA LYS A 14 8.10 35.37 -34.60
C LYS A 14 8.29 35.30 -33.08
N ARG A 15 9.28 34.50 -32.62
CA ARG A 15 9.66 34.35 -31.20
C ARG A 15 10.20 35.68 -30.67
N SER A 16 9.41 36.41 -29.88
CA SER A 16 9.90 37.50 -29.04
C SER A 16 10.84 36.92 -27.95
N LYS A 17 11.92 37.64 -27.61
CA LYS A 17 12.89 37.23 -26.56
C LYS A 17 12.22 36.89 -25.22
N GLN A 18 11.03 37.44 -24.95
CA GLN A 18 10.23 37.20 -23.74
C GLN A 18 9.64 35.77 -23.70
N GLY A 19 9.29 35.17 -24.84
CA GLY A 19 8.75 33.79 -24.89
C GLY A 19 9.81 32.71 -24.64
N PHE A 20 11.08 33.00 -24.88
CA PHE A 20 12.19 32.07 -24.62
C PHE A 20 12.52 31.99 -23.13
N ILE A 21 12.54 33.14 -22.44
CA ILE A 21 12.79 33.21 -20.98
C ILE A 21 11.66 32.50 -20.22
N LEU A 22 10.39 32.72 -20.61
CA LEU A 22 9.25 32.07 -19.96
C LEU A 22 9.23 30.55 -20.16
N GLY A 23 9.66 30.07 -21.34
CA GLY A 23 9.77 28.63 -21.64
C GLY A 23 10.91 27.94 -20.89
N VAL A 24 12.06 28.61 -20.74
CA VAL A 24 13.21 28.09 -19.98
C VAL A 24 12.91 28.09 -18.47
N MET A 25 12.24 29.13 -17.95
CA MET A 25 11.86 29.20 -16.54
C MET A 25 10.78 28.17 -16.16
N LYS A 26 9.79 27.90 -17.03
CA LYS A 26 8.81 26.81 -16.80
C LYS A 26 9.49 25.44 -16.74
N ASN A 27 10.46 25.16 -17.62
CA ASN A 27 11.22 23.90 -17.62
C ASN A 27 12.20 23.75 -16.44
N PHE A 28 12.69 24.87 -15.89
CA PHE A 28 13.56 24.87 -14.71
C PHE A 28 12.78 24.68 -13.41
N ILE A 29 11.58 25.28 -13.31
CA ILE A 29 10.66 25.10 -12.18
C ILE A 29 10.11 23.67 -12.17
N THR A 30 9.73 23.10 -13.32
CA THR A 30 9.26 21.71 -13.39
C THR A 30 10.36 20.70 -13.09
N ASN A 31 11.61 20.93 -13.49
CA ASN A 31 12.72 20.03 -13.14
C ASN A 31 13.02 20.02 -11.63
N ASN A 32 13.07 21.20 -10.99
CA ASN A 32 13.31 21.26 -9.55
C ASN A 32 12.13 20.73 -8.74
N GLN A 33 10.89 21.00 -9.15
CA GLN A 33 9.70 20.37 -8.55
C GLN A 33 9.70 18.85 -8.73
N CYS A 34 10.06 18.33 -9.91
CA CYS A 34 10.17 16.90 -10.17
C CYS A 34 11.26 16.23 -9.31
N ILE A 35 12.41 16.87 -9.11
CA ILE A 35 13.48 16.33 -8.24
C ILE A 35 13.03 16.30 -6.78
N ILE A 36 12.37 17.35 -6.28
CA ILE A 36 11.86 17.40 -4.91
C ILE A 36 10.77 16.33 -4.71
N ILE A 37 9.83 16.20 -5.64
CA ILE A 37 8.78 15.16 -5.60
C ILE A 37 9.40 13.76 -5.61
N PHE A 38 10.36 13.50 -6.50
CA PHE A 38 11.05 12.21 -6.57
C PHE A 38 11.82 11.88 -5.29
N CYS A 39 12.50 12.87 -4.69
CA CYS A 39 13.22 12.71 -3.44
C CYS A 39 12.28 12.47 -2.25
N LEU A 40 11.17 13.21 -2.15
CA LEU A 40 10.17 13.03 -1.09
C LEU A 40 9.49 11.65 -1.18
N GLN A 41 9.13 11.22 -2.39
CA GLN A 41 8.59 9.87 -2.61
C GLN A 41 9.60 8.78 -2.23
N LYS A 42 10.90 9.01 -2.45
CA LYS A 42 11.96 8.05 -2.10
C LYS A 42 12.14 7.89 -0.60
N LEU A 43 11.83 8.92 0.18
CA LEU A 43 11.84 8.89 1.65
C LEU A 43 10.63 8.11 2.21
N SER A 44 9.43 8.26 1.64
CA SER A 44 8.21 7.58 2.12
C SER A 44 8.26 6.05 2.05
N PHE A 45 9.05 5.48 1.14
CA PHE A 45 9.23 4.01 1.06
C PHE A 45 10.16 3.42 2.13
N GLY A 46 10.91 4.28 2.83
CA GLY A 46 11.89 3.90 3.85
C GLY A 46 11.31 3.82 5.27
N CYS A 47 10.16 4.45 5.53
CA CYS A 47 9.56 4.48 6.86
C CYS A 47 8.72 3.22 7.14
N PRO A 48 8.99 2.49 8.24
CA PRO A 48 8.13 1.39 8.68
C PRO A 48 6.70 1.88 8.94
N GLY A 49 5.70 1.20 8.38
CA GLY A 49 4.28 1.51 8.60
C GLY A 49 3.62 2.40 7.53
N GLU A 50 4.40 3.14 6.74
CA GLU A 50 3.86 3.96 5.64
C GLU A 50 3.63 3.17 4.35
N THR A 51 4.19 1.96 4.27
CA THR A 51 4.12 1.11 3.09
C THR A 51 3.33 -0.17 3.37
N SER A 52 2.57 -0.60 2.37
CA SER A 52 1.82 -1.86 2.40
C SER A 52 2.18 -2.73 1.21
N SER A 53 2.25 -4.04 1.41
CA SER A 53 2.36 -4.98 0.28
C SER A 53 1.04 -5.06 -0.46
N HIS A 54 1.04 -5.26 -1.79
CA HIS A 54 -0.18 -5.45 -2.58
C HIS A 54 -1.16 -6.46 -1.93
N LYS A 55 -0.68 -7.61 -1.44
CA LYS A 55 -1.54 -8.62 -0.79
C LYS A 55 -2.14 -8.12 0.52
N ASN A 56 -1.38 -7.34 1.29
CA ASN A 56 -1.87 -6.77 2.54
C ASN A 56 -2.87 -5.65 2.25
N ALA A 57 -2.59 -4.81 1.25
CA ALA A 57 -3.49 -3.76 0.80
C ALA A 57 -4.85 -4.32 0.37
N CYS A 58 -4.87 -5.42 -0.40
CA CYS A 58 -6.13 -6.09 -0.76
C CYS A 58 -6.91 -6.56 0.47
N LYS A 59 -6.24 -7.17 1.45
CA LYS A 59 -6.89 -7.67 2.67
C LYS A 59 -7.43 -6.56 3.55
N GLU A 60 -6.60 -5.55 3.77
CA GLU A 60 -6.88 -4.46 4.70
C GLU A 60 -7.90 -3.46 4.13
N PHE A 61 -7.71 -3.01 2.89
CA PHE A 61 -8.58 -2.01 2.26
C PHE A 61 -9.72 -2.62 1.45
N GLY A 62 -9.75 -3.95 1.30
CA GLY A 62 -10.80 -4.64 0.55
C GLY A 62 -10.76 -4.32 -0.95
N LEU A 63 -9.59 -3.96 -1.47
CA LEU A 63 -9.33 -3.80 -2.90
C LEU A 63 -9.04 -5.16 -3.54
N THR A 64 -9.40 -5.30 -4.80
CA THR A 64 -9.02 -6.43 -5.64
C THR A 64 -7.64 -6.20 -6.24
N GLU A 65 -6.94 -7.30 -6.54
CA GLU A 65 -5.63 -7.22 -7.19
C GLU A 65 -5.72 -6.51 -8.55
N ARG A 66 -6.83 -6.68 -9.27
CA ARG A 66 -7.08 -6.01 -10.55
C ARG A 66 -7.16 -4.49 -10.41
N GLU A 67 -7.90 -3.99 -9.41
CA GLU A 67 -8.02 -2.54 -9.15
C GLU A 67 -6.64 -1.94 -8.81
N ILE A 68 -5.81 -2.65 -8.04
CA ILE A 68 -4.45 -2.20 -7.72
C ILE A 68 -3.56 -2.16 -8.97
N ILE A 69 -3.55 -3.23 -9.77
CA ILE A 69 -2.75 -3.29 -10.99
C ILE A 69 -3.18 -2.20 -11.98
N GLU A 70 -4.48 -1.95 -12.10
CA GLU A 70 -5.01 -0.86 -12.93
C GLU A 70 -4.60 0.52 -12.41
N ALA A 71 -4.63 0.74 -11.09
CA ALA A 71 -4.14 1.97 -10.47
C ALA A 71 -2.62 2.17 -10.69
N MET A 72 -1.83 1.09 -10.67
CA MET A 72 -0.40 1.14 -11.00
C MET A 72 -0.19 1.52 -12.48
N ARG A 73 -0.95 0.89 -13.40
CA ARG A 73 -0.86 1.16 -14.85
C ARG A 73 -1.28 2.57 -15.23
N THR A 74 -2.25 3.13 -14.50
CA THR A 74 -2.73 4.51 -14.71
C THR A 74 -1.86 5.56 -13.99
N GLY A 75 -0.85 5.14 -13.23
CA GLY A 75 0.04 6.03 -12.48
C GLY A 75 -0.60 6.67 -11.24
N LYS A 76 -1.79 6.22 -10.84
CA LYS A 76 -2.48 6.68 -9.61
C LYS A 76 -1.85 6.12 -8.34
N LEU A 77 -1.10 5.04 -8.47
CA LEU A 77 -0.44 4.36 -7.36
C LEU A 77 1.05 4.15 -7.67
N GLN A 78 1.89 4.70 -6.81
CA GLN A 78 3.33 4.48 -6.85
C GLN A 78 3.65 3.13 -6.24
N TYR A 79 4.57 2.42 -6.88
CA TYR A 79 4.98 1.10 -6.44
C TYR A 79 6.48 0.91 -6.53
N ARG A 80 6.98 -0.01 -5.70
CA ARG A 80 8.34 -0.55 -5.81
C ARG A 80 8.28 -2.05 -5.79
N GLU A 81 9.01 -2.68 -6.70
CA GLU A 81 9.23 -4.11 -6.65
C GLU A 81 10.28 -4.44 -5.59
N ASN A 82 10.02 -5.47 -4.80
CA ASN A 82 10.93 -5.98 -3.79
C ASN A 82 10.82 -7.51 -3.74
N TYR A 83 11.79 -8.17 -3.10
CA TYR A 83 11.88 -9.61 -3.02
C TYR A 83 11.84 -10.07 -1.57
N ALA A 84 10.95 -11.00 -1.26
CA ALA A 84 10.90 -11.67 0.04
C ALA A 84 11.10 -13.16 -0.18
N HIS A 85 12.19 -13.73 0.35
CA HIS A 85 12.54 -15.15 0.19
C HIS A 85 12.50 -15.65 -1.27
N GLY A 86 12.94 -14.82 -2.22
CA GLY A 86 12.93 -15.11 -3.66
C GLY A 86 11.59 -14.87 -4.37
N ASN A 87 10.51 -14.56 -3.65
CA ASN A 87 9.23 -14.21 -4.25
C ASN A 87 9.09 -12.69 -4.43
N PRO A 88 8.87 -12.19 -5.66
CA PRO A 88 8.66 -10.77 -5.91
C PRO A 88 7.32 -10.31 -5.30
N TYR A 89 7.30 -9.07 -4.79
CA TYR A 89 6.09 -8.40 -4.34
C TYR A 89 6.18 -6.90 -4.56
N PHE A 90 5.03 -6.29 -4.84
CA PHE A 90 4.91 -4.85 -4.92
C PHE A 90 4.68 -4.25 -3.53
N ARG A 91 5.50 -3.24 -3.20
CA ARG A 91 5.33 -2.34 -2.07
C ARG A 91 4.65 -1.07 -2.58
N LEU A 92 3.58 -0.68 -1.89
CA LEU A 92 2.68 0.42 -2.24
C LEU A 92 2.67 1.43 -1.08
N LEU A 93 2.40 2.71 -1.38
CA LEU A 93 2.23 3.74 -0.34
C LEU A 93 0.82 3.66 0.24
N ARG A 94 0.71 3.56 1.57
CA ARG A 94 -0.57 3.40 2.27
C ARG A 94 -1.51 4.57 2.03
N ASN A 95 -0.98 5.79 2.00
CA ASN A 95 -1.74 7.02 1.76
C ASN A 95 -2.40 7.03 0.37
N GLU A 96 -1.68 6.56 -0.65
CA GLU A 96 -2.21 6.47 -2.02
C GLU A 96 -3.25 5.37 -2.16
N VAL A 97 -3.08 4.24 -1.46
CA VAL A 97 -4.09 3.18 -1.40
C VAL A 97 -5.37 3.67 -0.69
N ILE A 98 -5.24 4.46 0.37
CA ILE A 98 -6.37 5.10 1.05
C ILE A 98 -7.11 6.03 0.07
N ALA A 99 -6.38 6.93 -0.60
CA ALA A 99 -6.96 7.84 -1.59
C ALA A 99 -7.67 7.09 -2.73
N LEU A 100 -7.08 6.00 -3.23
CA LEU A 100 -7.70 5.13 -4.23
C LEU A 100 -9.00 4.51 -3.72
N THR A 101 -9.00 4.02 -2.48
CA THR A 101 -10.18 3.38 -1.87
C THR A 101 -11.32 4.38 -1.69
N ILE A 102 -11.00 5.60 -1.22
CA ILE A 102 -11.96 6.70 -1.08
C ILE A 102 -12.53 7.07 -2.45
N ALA A 103 -11.67 7.18 -3.48
CA ALA A 103 -12.12 7.50 -4.83
C ALA A 103 -13.05 6.45 -5.45
N LEU A 104 -12.87 5.16 -5.13
CA LEU A 104 -13.67 4.07 -5.69
C LEU A 104 -14.96 3.80 -4.91
N ARG A 105 -14.92 3.91 -3.58
CA ARG A 105 -15.98 3.39 -2.69
C ARG A 105 -16.45 4.39 -1.62
N GLY A 106 -15.76 5.51 -1.46
CA GLY A 106 -16.04 6.53 -0.45
C GLY A 106 -15.45 6.25 0.93
N GLU A 107 -15.43 7.27 1.77
CA GLU A 107 -14.84 7.24 3.13
C GLU A 107 -15.59 6.29 4.07
N ASN A 108 -16.93 6.29 4.02
CA ASN A 108 -17.76 5.41 4.85
C ASN A 108 -17.45 3.91 4.66
N TYR A 109 -17.03 3.51 3.46
CA TYR A 109 -16.61 2.13 3.20
C TYR A 109 -15.29 1.81 3.89
N LEU A 110 -14.33 2.75 3.83
CA LEU A 110 -13.00 2.59 4.42
C LEU A 110 -13.09 2.37 5.94
N GLU A 111 -13.85 3.21 6.64
CA GLU A 111 -14.02 3.10 8.10
C GLU A 111 -14.63 1.75 8.51
N LYS A 112 -15.72 1.35 7.84
CA LYS A 112 -16.36 0.04 8.06
C LYS A 112 -15.39 -1.10 7.81
N ARG A 113 -14.58 -0.99 6.74
CA ARG A 113 -13.61 -2.01 6.36
C ARG A 113 -12.48 -2.12 7.39
N GLU A 114 -11.96 -0.99 7.87
CA GLU A 114 -10.92 -0.97 8.90
C GLU A 114 -11.40 -1.64 10.20
N ILE A 115 -12.61 -1.31 10.65
CA ILE A 115 -13.21 -1.94 11.84
C ILE A 115 -13.35 -3.45 11.63
N ALA A 116 -13.90 -3.87 10.48
CA ALA A 116 -14.07 -5.28 10.15
C ALA A 116 -12.72 -6.04 10.11
N TYR A 117 -11.70 -5.45 9.49
CA TYR A 117 -10.36 -6.02 9.44
C TYR A 117 -9.74 -6.15 10.85
N ARG A 118 -9.90 -5.13 11.69
CA ARG A 118 -9.41 -5.17 13.07
C ARG A 118 -10.11 -6.24 13.90
N ILE A 119 -11.43 -6.42 13.73
CA ILE A 119 -12.18 -7.51 14.35
C ILE A 119 -11.64 -8.87 13.89
N GLU A 120 -11.40 -9.07 12.59
CA GLU A 120 -10.86 -10.32 12.05
C GLU A 120 -9.48 -10.63 12.66
N LYS A 121 -8.61 -9.62 12.76
CA LYS A 121 -7.27 -9.75 13.34
C LYS A 121 -7.34 -10.14 14.82
N ILE A 122 -8.11 -9.42 15.62
CA ILE A 122 -8.29 -9.72 17.05
C ILE A 122 -8.90 -11.12 17.22
N THR A 123 -9.88 -11.50 16.40
CA THR A 123 -10.50 -12.83 16.47
C THR A 123 -9.49 -13.93 16.19
N LYS A 124 -8.59 -13.76 15.22
CA LYS A 124 -7.50 -14.70 14.94
C LYS A 124 -6.53 -14.81 16.12
N GLU A 125 -6.17 -13.69 16.73
CA GLU A 125 -5.30 -13.66 17.90
C GLU A 125 -5.95 -14.37 19.09
N VAL A 126 -7.23 -14.09 19.37
CA VAL A 126 -8.03 -14.78 20.40
C VAL A 126 -8.04 -16.28 20.16
N ASN A 127 -8.30 -16.73 18.92
CA ASN A 127 -8.31 -18.16 18.59
C ASN A 127 -6.92 -18.81 18.69
N SER A 128 -5.86 -18.07 18.37
CA SER A 128 -4.49 -18.51 18.59
C SER A 128 -4.20 -18.71 20.08
N CYS A 129 -4.56 -17.73 20.92
CA CYS A 129 -4.39 -17.81 22.36
C CYS A 129 -5.21 -18.93 22.98
N LYS A 130 -6.46 -19.14 22.56
CA LYS A 130 -7.30 -20.27 23.01
C LYS A 130 -6.64 -21.63 22.73
N ARG A 131 -6.00 -21.80 21.57
CA ARG A 131 -5.26 -23.03 21.24
C ARG A 131 -4.06 -23.24 22.16
N LYS A 132 -3.32 -22.17 22.45
CA LYS A 132 -2.19 -22.22 23.40
C LYS A 132 -2.67 -22.54 24.82
N LEU A 133 -3.74 -21.89 25.29
CA LEU A 133 -4.35 -22.17 26.60
C LEU A 133 -4.74 -23.63 26.72
N LYS A 134 -5.45 -24.19 25.74
CA LYS A 134 -5.84 -25.61 25.74
C LYS A 134 -4.64 -26.56 25.78
N ALA A 135 -3.53 -26.21 25.13
CA ALA A 135 -2.31 -27.02 25.18
C ALA A 135 -1.69 -27.00 26.59
N LEU A 136 -1.58 -25.82 27.20
CA LEU A 136 -1.05 -25.64 28.55
C LEU A 136 -1.95 -26.29 29.62
N GLU A 137 -3.27 -26.22 29.47
CA GLU A 137 -4.22 -26.89 30.38
C GLU A 137 -4.03 -28.41 30.38
N LYS A 138 -3.84 -29.01 29.20
CA LYS A 138 -3.55 -30.44 29.06
C LYS A 138 -2.21 -30.82 29.68
N GLU A 139 -1.20 -29.98 29.50
CA GLU A 139 0.12 -30.20 30.08
C GLU A 139 0.06 -30.11 31.61
N ARG A 140 -0.63 -29.10 32.15
CA ARG A 140 -0.90 -28.98 33.60
C ARG A 140 -1.58 -30.23 34.15
N GLU A 141 -2.63 -30.73 33.49
CA GLU A 141 -3.34 -31.93 33.95
C GLU A 141 -2.45 -33.18 33.97
N ARG A 142 -1.58 -33.35 32.95
CA ARG A 142 -0.60 -34.44 32.91
C ARG A 142 0.38 -34.36 34.08
N LEU A 143 0.91 -33.16 34.34
CA LEU A 143 1.84 -32.93 35.45
C LEU A 143 1.18 -33.13 36.81
N THR A 144 -0.07 -32.69 37.00
CA THR A 144 -0.83 -32.95 38.23
C THR A 144 -0.99 -34.46 38.47
N LYS A 145 -1.35 -35.23 37.44
CA LYS A 145 -1.43 -36.70 37.57
C LYS A 145 -0.07 -37.30 37.94
N GLN A 146 1.01 -36.87 37.31
CA GLN A 146 2.36 -37.33 37.66
C GLN A 146 2.73 -36.99 39.11
N GLN A 147 2.39 -35.79 39.58
CA GLN A 147 2.60 -35.38 40.98
C GLN A 147 1.84 -36.28 41.96
N ASP A 148 0.57 -36.58 41.67
CA ASP A 148 -0.26 -37.45 42.51
C ASP A 148 0.26 -38.90 42.56
N HIS A 149 0.89 -39.38 41.49
CA HIS A 149 1.52 -40.71 41.44
C HIS A 149 2.83 -40.80 42.23
N LEU A 150 3.55 -39.68 42.40
CA LEU A 150 4.84 -39.63 43.12
C LEU A 150 4.68 -39.39 44.64
N GLY A 151 3.50 -38.94 45.07
CA GLY A 151 3.16 -38.73 46.50
C GLY A 151 2.53 -39.95 47.19
N LYS A 152 2.42 -41.09 46.50
CA LYS A 152 2.00 -42.39 47.05
C LYS A 152 3.22 -43.29 47.22
#